data_AF-A0A2G1WQ15-F1
#
_entry.id   AF-A0A2G1WQ15-F1
#
_cell.length_a   1.000
_cell.length_b   1.000
_cell.length_c   1.000
_cell.angle_alpha   90.00
_cell.angle_beta   90.00
_cell.angle_gamma   90.00
#
_symmetry.space_group_name_H-M   'P 1'
#
loop_
_entity.id
_entity.type
_entity.pdbx_description
1 polymer ?
#
loop_
_entity_poly.entity_id
_entity_poly.type
_entity_poly.pdbx_seq_one_letter_code
_entity_poly.pdbx_strand_id
1 'polypeptide(L)'
;MSVTETEAEPTKVLEFGLGNGTYCLDIGIIDEIVDAGKLTRIPNSPDHVEGVMDLRGRTTTIVDPKTLFSIDEKGPRERIVVFDDDETDGSGAVGWMVDELFQVRDVAPEDVDQATTVNGEGVNGIVKSENRFLIWVTTDIDEVVDFEAPNLVREKEQADE
;
A
#
# COMPACT_ATOMS: atom_id res chain seq x y z
N MET A 1 25.23 18.95 31.70
CA MET A 1 23.83 18.62 31.37
C MET A 1 23.63 19.07 29.93
N SER A 2 23.65 18.13 28.99
CA SER A 2 23.21 18.35 27.61
C SER A 2 22.53 17.05 27.23
N VAL A 3 21.21 17.02 27.39
CA VAL A 3 20.41 16.01 26.73
C VAL A 3 20.42 16.41 25.25
N THR A 4 21.07 15.60 24.43
CA THR A 4 20.88 15.66 22.98
C THR A 4 19.47 15.14 22.74
N GLU A 5 18.50 16.04 22.68
CA GLU A 5 17.24 15.77 21.99
C GLU A 5 17.63 15.52 20.54
N THR A 6 17.60 14.25 20.15
CA THR A 6 17.59 13.87 18.74
C THR A 6 16.29 14.42 18.18
N GLU A 7 16.34 15.60 17.55
CA GLU A 7 15.28 16.09 16.66
C GLU A 7 15.15 15.06 15.54
N ALA A 8 14.30 14.05 15.75
CA ALA A 8 13.94 13.12 14.72
C ALA A 8 12.91 13.83 13.83
N GLU A 9 13.25 13.97 12.55
CA GLU A 9 12.48 14.77 11.60
C GLU A 9 11.07 14.20 11.45
N PRO A 10 10.03 15.04 11.39
CA PRO A 10 8.67 14.56 11.21
C PRO A 10 8.54 13.87 9.84
N THR A 11 7.98 12.67 9.83
CA THR A 11 7.71 11.91 8.60
C THR A 11 6.38 12.35 8.02
N LYS A 12 6.34 12.64 6.72
CA LYS A 12 5.07 12.90 6.02
C LYS A 12 4.39 11.58 5.72
N VAL A 13 3.18 11.41 6.22
CA VAL A 13 2.37 10.21 5.99
C VAL A 13 1.09 10.56 5.24
N LEU A 14 0.67 9.68 4.34
CA LEU A 14 -0.64 9.71 3.70
C LEU A 14 -1.64 8.93 4.53
N GLU A 15 -2.72 9.57 4.96
CA GLU A 15 -3.83 8.95 5.67
C GLU A 15 -4.86 8.41 4.66
N PHE A 16 -5.28 7.16 4.85
CA PHE A 16 -6.26 6.49 4.00
C PHE A 16 -7.19 5.57 4.82
N GLY A 17 -8.35 5.26 4.25
CA GLY A 17 -9.36 4.40 4.85
C GLY A 17 -9.27 2.98 4.32
N LEU A 18 -9.42 2.01 5.22
CA LEU A 18 -9.71 0.62 4.89
C LEU A 18 -10.85 0.15 5.79
N GLY A 19 -12.03 -0.11 5.21
CA GLY A 19 -13.23 -0.41 5.97
C GLY A 19 -13.59 0.72 6.94
N ASN A 20 -13.74 0.41 8.23
CA ASN A 20 -13.96 1.38 9.29
C ASN A 20 -12.67 1.87 9.96
N GLY A 21 -11.49 1.37 9.53
CA GLY A 21 -10.19 1.76 10.06
C GLY A 21 -9.55 2.92 9.29
N THR A 22 -8.73 3.71 9.99
CA THR A 22 -7.86 4.72 9.37
C THR A 22 -6.41 4.27 9.48
N TYR A 23 -5.74 4.23 8.35
CA TYR A 23 -4.36 3.77 8.19
C TYR A 23 -3.51 4.90 7.63
N CYS A 24 -2.20 4.80 7.79
CA CYS A 24 -1.26 5.70 7.16
C CYS A 24 0.01 4.99 6.70
N LEU A 25 0.64 5.55 5.67
CA LEU A 25 1.93 5.11 5.16
C LEU A 25 2.82 6.32 4.87
N ASP A 26 4.13 6.12 4.83
CA ASP A 26 5.06 7.18 4.42
C ASP A 26 4.74 7.63 2.99
N ILE A 27 4.67 8.94 2.75
CA ILE A 27 4.48 9.47 1.40
C ILE A 27 5.73 9.26 0.53
N GLY A 28 6.90 9.13 1.14
CA GLY A 28 8.17 8.96 0.44
C GLY A 28 8.29 7.66 -0.34
N ILE A 29 7.48 6.64 0.00
CA ILE A 29 7.41 5.36 -0.71
C ILE A 29 6.33 5.32 -1.80
N ILE A 30 5.49 6.36 -1.90
CA ILE A 30 4.39 6.42 -2.87
C ILE A 30 4.91 7.06 -4.15
N ASP A 31 4.80 6.33 -5.27
CA ASP A 31 5.13 6.88 -6.59
C ASP A 31 3.97 7.70 -7.15
N GLU A 32 2.78 7.09 -7.23
CA GLU A 32 1.58 7.77 -7.71
C GLU A 32 0.28 7.23 -7.11
N ILE A 33 -0.79 8.02 -7.25
CA ILE A 33 -2.14 7.63 -6.86
C ILE A 33 -3.01 7.69 -8.10
N VAL A 34 -3.71 6.60 -8.39
CA VAL A 34 -4.60 6.49 -9.55
C VAL A 34 -5.99 6.06 -9.12
N ASP A 35 -7.00 6.39 -9.94
CA ASP A 35 -8.33 5.84 -9.78
C ASP A 35 -8.34 4.36 -10.19
N ALA A 36 -9.03 3.54 -9.42
CA ALA A 36 -9.20 2.13 -9.72
C ALA A 36 -9.97 1.97 -11.03
N GLY A 37 -9.28 1.42 -12.03
CA GLY A 37 -9.83 1.19 -13.36
C GLY A 37 -10.30 -0.25 -13.56
N LYS A 38 -10.20 -0.70 -14.81
CA LYS A 38 -10.41 -2.11 -15.15
C LYS A 38 -9.17 -2.91 -14.76
N LEU A 39 -9.34 -3.81 -13.81
CA LEU A 39 -8.33 -4.77 -13.40
C LEU A 39 -8.40 -6.02 -14.27
N THR A 40 -7.24 -6.58 -14.61
CA THR A 40 -7.14 -7.89 -15.25
C THR A 40 -6.86 -8.92 -14.16
N ARG A 41 -7.84 -9.78 -13.87
CA ARG A 41 -7.67 -10.84 -12.86
C ARG A 41 -6.68 -11.89 -13.33
N ILE A 42 -5.80 -12.31 -12.44
CA ILE A 42 -4.84 -13.38 -12.71
C ILE A 42 -5.40 -14.69 -12.15
N PRO A 43 -5.50 -15.76 -12.95
CA PRO A 43 -5.95 -17.06 -12.47
C PRO A 43 -4.91 -17.67 -11.52
N ASN A 44 -5.39 -18.28 -10.42
CA ASN A 44 -4.56 -18.88 -9.35
C ASN A 44 -3.70 -17.87 -8.57
N SER A 45 -4.04 -16.57 -8.60
CA SER A 45 -3.39 -15.61 -7.72
C SER A 45 -3.81 -15.81 -6.26
N PRO A 46 -2.96 -15.44 -5.29
CA PRO A 46 -3.35 -15.38 -3.88
C PRO A 46 -4.57 -14.50 -3.65
N ASP A 47 -5.33 -14.75 -2.59
CA ASP A 47 -6.54 -13.97 -2.24
C ASP A 47 -6.27 -12.48 -1.98
N HIS A 48 -5.03 -12.12 -1.65
CA HIS A 48 -4.65 -10.71 -1.48
C HIS A 48 -4.43 -9.99 -2.82
N VAL A 49 -4.24 -10.72 -3.93
CA VAL A 49 -4.04 -10.14 -5.27
C VAL A 49 -5.38 -10.00 -5.98
N GLU A 50 -5.81 -8.77 -6.23
CA GLU A 50 -7.01 -8.48 -7.03
C GLU A 50 -6.76 -8.65 -8.53
N GLY A 51 -5.51 -8.44 -8.97
CA GLY A 51 -5.08 -8.66 -10.35
C GLY A 51 -3.93 -7.76 -10.76
N VAL A 52 -3.88 -7.41 -12.03
CA VAL A 52 -2.91 -6.45 -12.59
C VAL A 52 -3.59 -5.36 -13.41
N MET A 53 -2.94 -4.21 -13.50
CA MET A 53 -3.35 -3.05 -14.27
C MET A 53 -2.18 -2.53 -15.10
N ASP A 54 -2.44 -2.05 -16.32
CA ASP A 54 -1.44 -1.34 -17.12
C ASP A 54 -1.45 0.13 -16.68
N LEU A 55 -0.37 0.57 -16.03
CA LEU A 55 -0.14 1.96 -15.68
C LEU A 55 1.06 2.46 -16.49
N ARG A 56 0.81 3.41 -17.40
CA ARG A 56 1.83 4.00 -18.29
C ARG A 56 2.63 2.96 -19.10
N GLY A 57 2.00 1.84 -19.47
CA GLY A 57 2.66 0.76 -20.20
C GLY A 57 3.55 -0.15 -19.33
N ARG A 58 3.49 -0.02 -18.01
CA ARG A 58 4.08 -0.95 -17.03
C ARG A 58 2.95 -1.80 -16.43
N THR A 59 3.21 -3.09 -16.24
CA THR A 59 2.28 -3.98 -15.54
C THR A 59 2.43 -3.75 -14.04
N THR A 60 1.38 -3.25 -13.40
CA THR A 60 1.31 -3.01 -11.95
C THR A 60 0.41 -4.06 -11.30
N THR A 61 0.92 -4.76 -10.29
CA THR A 61 0.15 -5.73 -9.51
C THR A 61 -0.69 -5.02 -8.48
N ILE A 62 -2.00 -5.25 -8.50
CA ILE A 62 -2.94 -4.62 -7.58
C ILE A 62 -3.32 -5.60 -6.47
N VAL A 63 -3.07 -5.18 -5.25
CA VAL A 63 -3.22 -5.92 -4.00
C VAL A 63 -4.28 -5.26 -3.15
N ASP A 64 -5.10 -6.06 -2.47
CA ASP A 64 -6.07 -5.60 -1.48
C ASP A 64 -5.45 -5.70 -0.08
N PRO A 65 -4.98 -4.57 0.51
CA PRO A 65 -4.39 -4.57 1.85
C PRO A 65 -5.37 -5.04 2.92
N LYS A 66 -6.68 -4.97 2.67
CA LYS A 66 -7.68 -5.53 3.59
C LYS A 66 -7.53 -7.04 3.76
N THR A 67 -7.24 -7.79 2.71
CA THR A 67 -6.93 -9.22 2.83
C THR A 67 -5.69 -9.46 3.67
N LEU A 68 -4.63 -8.65 3.48
CA LEU A 68 -3.39 -8.75 4.26
C LEU A 68 -3.62 -8.48 5.75
N PHE A 69 -4.41 -7.45 6.07
CA PHE A 69 -4.73 -7.08 7.44
C PHE A 69 -5.93 -7.85 8.04
N SER A 70 -6.44 -8.87 7.33
CA SER A 70 -7.63 -9.64 7.73
C SER A 70 -8.85 -8.75 8.07
N ILE A 71 -9.10 -7.75 7.22
CA ILE A 71 -10.24 -6.83 7.32
C ILE A 71 -11.35 -7.34 6.40
N ASP A 72 -12.39 -7.95 6.97
CA ASP A 72 -13.57 -8.45 6.24
C ASP A 72 -14.52 -7.36 5.71
N GLU A 73 -14.21 -6.08 5.96
CA GLU A 73 -15.09 -4.97 5.65
C GLU A 73 -15.04 -4.58 4.17
N LYS A 74 -16.23 -4.45 3.58
CA LYS A 74 -16.37 -3.93 2.22
C LYS A 74 -16.35 -2.41 2.26
N GLY A 75 -15.62 -1.84 1.31
CA GLY A 75 -15.59 -0.40 1.08
C GLY A 75 -15.46 -0.10 -0.42
N PRO A 76 -15.58 1.19 -0.79
CA PRO A 76 -15.39 1.63 -2.17
C PRO A 76 -14.01 1.25 -2.67
N ARG A 77 -13.87 0.56 -3.79
CA ARG A 77 -12.56 0.15 -4.32
C ARG A 77 -12.15 1.07 -5.45
N GLU A 78 -12.05 2.37 -5.15
CA GLU A 78 -11.98 3.43 -6.17
C GLU A 78 -10.58 4.04 -6.33
N ARG A 79 -9.65 3.78 -5.41
CA ARG A 79 -8.31 4.39 -5.44
C ARG A 79 -7.24 3.33 -5.28
N ILE A 80 -6.15 3.52 -6.01
CA ILE A 80 -4.97 2.66 -5.97
C ILE A 80 -3.78 3.55 -5.64
N VAL A 81 -3.05 3.18 -4.58
CA VAL A 81 -1.78 3.79 -4.20
C VAL A 81 -0.68 2.93 -4.80
N VAL A 82 0.13 3.50 -5.70
CA VAL A 82 1.19 2.80 -6.43
C VAL A 82 2.52 3.02 -5.75
N PHE A 83 3.26 1.93 -5.60
CA PHE A 83 4.60 1.83 -5.07
C PHE A 83 5.51 1.39 -6.23
N ASP A 84 6.54 2.17 -6.51
CA ASP A 84 7.58 1.79 -7.48
C ASP A 84 8.74 1.20 -6.68
N ASP A 85 9.00 -0.09 -6.88
CA ASP A 85 10.19 -0.74 -6.34
C ASP A 85 11.23 -0.81 -7.47
N ASP A 86 11.99 0.27 -7.66
CA ASP A 86 13.09 0.32 -8.65
C ASP A 86 14.26 -0.59 -8.24
N GLU A 87 14.25 -1.11 -6.99
CA GLU A 87 15.33 -1.88 -6.38
C GLU A 87 15.27 -3.39 -6.70
N THR A 88 14.10 -3.95 -7.03
CA THR A 88 13.98 -5.38 -7.35
C THR A 88 13.95 -5.59 -8.87
N ASP A 89 15.10 -6.00 -9.41
CA ASP A 89 15.39 -6.38 -10.80
C ASP A 89 14.39 -7.45 -11.33
N GLY A 90 13.16 -7.05 -11.64
CA GLY A 90 12.10 -7.92 -12.20
C GLY A 90 10.76 -7.93 -11.48
N SER A 91 10.66 -7.45 -10.23
CA SER A 91 9.36 -7.35 -9.53
C SER A 91 8.65 -6.09 -10.00
N GLY A 92 7.59 -6.25 -10.80
CA GLY A 92 6.81 -5.12 -11.33
C GLY A 92 6.26 -4.20 -10.22
N ALA A 93 5.86 -2.99 -10.59
CA ALA A 93 5.25 -2.03 -9.66
C ALA A 93 4.07 -2.65 -8.90
N VAL A 94 3.89 -2.29 -7.64
CA VAL A 94 2.82 -2.80 -6.79
C VAL A 94 1.85 -1.67 -6.49
N GLY A 95 0.56 -1.96 -6.43
CA GLY A 95 -0.48 -0.99 -6.09
C GLY A 95 -1.39 -1.53 -5.00
N TRP A 96 -1.69 -0.73 -3.98
CA TRP A 96 -2.67 -1.08 -2.96
C TRP A 96 -4.01 -0.44 -3.27
N MET A 97 -5.05 -1.26 -3.27
CA MET A 97 -6.42 -0.83 -3.40
C MET A 97 -6.94 -0.32 -2.05
N VAL A 98 -7.17 0.99 -1.95
CA VAL A 98 -7.62 1.65 -0.73
C VAL A 98 -9.04 2.15 -0.89
N ASP A 99 -9.76 2.31 0.24
CA ASP A 99 -11.15 2.72 0.17
C ASP A 99 -11.31 4.21 -0.12
N GLU A 100 -10.62 5.03 0.66
CA GLU A 100 -10.62 6.49 0.50
C GLU A 100 -9.26 7.06 0.90
N LEU A 101 -8.87 8.17 0.27
CA LEU A 101 -7.72 8.95 0.68
C LEU A 101 -8.19 10.16 1.47
N PHE A 102 -7.61 10.38 2.64
CA PHE A 102 -7.99 11.48 3.52
C PHE A 102 -7.10 12.71 3.31
N GLN A 103 -5.88 12.69 3.82
CA GLN A 103 -4.97 13.84 3.83
C GLN A 103 -3.53 13.40 4.03
N VAL A 104 -2.59 14.30 3.77
CA VAL A 104 -1.18 14.12 4.15
C VAL A 104 -0.92 14.90 5.43
N ARG A 105 -0.25 14.26 6.39
CA ARG A 105 0.11 14.87 7.68
C ARG A 105 1.56 14.58 8.04
N ASP A 106 2.19 15.53 8.71
CA ASP A 106 3.46 15.35 9.39
C ASP A 106 3.25 14.63 10.74
N VAL A 107 3.86 13.46 10.89
CA VAL A 107 3.85 12.66 12.12
C VAL A 107 5.22 12.72 12.76
N ALA A 108 5.27 13.28 13.97
CA ALA A 108 6.49 13.24 14.76
C ALA A 108 6.67 11.84 15.36
N PRO A 109 7.90 11.34 15.50
CA PRO A 109 8.15 10.01 16.06
C PRO A 109 7.70 9.88 17.52
N GLU A 110 7.56 10.98 18.25
CA GLU A 110 6.99 11.02 19.59
C GLU A 110 5.48 10.74 19.63
N ASP A 111 4.75 10.98 18.54
CA ASP A 111 3.31 10.69 18.42
C ASP A 111 3.04 9.22 18.07
N VAL A 112 4.07 8.45 17.74
CA VAL A 112 3.99 7.05 17.34
C VAL A 112 4.11 6.15 18.57
N ASP A 113 3.02 5.53 18.95
CA ASP A 113 3.01 4.50 19.98
C ASP A 113 3.37 3.14 19.35
N GLN A 114 4.65 2.76 19.46
CA GLN A 114 5.16 1.46 19.02
C GLN A 114 4.91 0.34 20.04
N ALA A 115 4.59 0.69 21.30
CA ALA A 115 4.42 -0.28 22.38
C ALA A 115 3.07 -1.03 22.29
N THR A 116 2.10 -0.42 21.60
CA THR A 116 0.76 -0.98 21.40
C THR A 116 0.69 -1.93 20.20
N THR A 117 1.75 -2.05 19.38
CA THR A 117 1.78 -2.97 18.24
C THR A 117 1.86 -4.41 18.73
N VAL A 118 0.75 -5.13 18.60
CA VAL A 118 0.68 -6.58 18.77
C VAL A 118 1.56 -7.18 17.68
N ASN A 119 2.74 -7.73 18.03
CA ASN A 119 3.67 -8.50 17.18
C ASN A 119 3.10 -8.92 15.81
N GLY A 120 3.02 -7.99 14.88
CA GLY A 120 2.27 -8.13 13.65
C GLY A 120 3.16 -7.58 12.54
N GLU A 121 3.58 -8.47 11.67
CA GLU A 121 4.36 -8.14 10.49
C GLU A 121 3.57 -7.12 9.66
N GLY A 122 4.20 -6.01 9.24
CA GLY A 122 3.55 -4.97 8.41
C GLY A 122 3.03 -3.72 9.14
N VAL A 123 3.17 -3.59 10.46
CA VAL A 123 2.72 -2.40 11.23
C VAL A 123 3.90 -1.71 11.95
N ASN A 124 4.17 -0.45 11.59
CA ASN A 124 5.22 0.38 12.21
C ASN A 124 4.81 0.93 13.59
N GLY A 125 3.52 1.14 13.83
CA GLY A 125 3.03 1.70 15.10
C GLY A 125 1.63 2.27 15.01
N ILE A 126 1.10 2.75 16.14
CA ILE A 126 -0.18 3.46 16.18
C ILE A 126 0.09 4.94 16.45
N VAL A 127 -0.28 5.79 15.50
CA VAL A 127 -0.25 7.24 15.65
C VAL A 127 -1.51 7.67 16.38
N LYS A 128 -1.34 8.27 17.55
CA LYS A 128 -2.48 8.75 18.33
C LYS A 128 -2.92 10.11 17.81
N SER A 129 -4.16 10.20 17.32
CA SER A 129 -4.80 11.48 17.02
C SER A 129 -5.92 11.78 18.00
N GLU A 130 -6.27 13.07 18.15
CA GLU A 130 -7.19 13.55 19.19
C GLU A 130 -8.55 12.84 19.22
N ASN A 131 -9.01 12.30 18.09
CA ASN A 131 -10.33 11.68 17.98
C ASN A 131 -10.36 10.33 17.23
N ARG A 132 -9.19 9.80 16.82
CA ARG A 132 -9.07 8.52 16.11
C ARG A 132 -7.68 7.90 16.28
N PHE A 133 -7.61 6.58 16.16
CA PHE A 133 -6.34 5.87 16.03
C PHE A 133 -5.97 5.79 14.54
N LEU A 134 -4.73 6.13 14.23
CA LEU A 134 -4.14 5.97 12.90
C LEU A 134 -3.13 4.84 12.97
N ILE A 135 -3.29 3.80 12.14
CA ILE A 135 -2.39 2.66 12.12
C ILE A 135 -1.33 2.91 11.05
N TRP A 136 -0.07 3.07 11.45
CA TRP A 136 1.05 3.20 10.52
C TRP A 136 1.43 1.83 10.00
N VAL A 137 1.21 1.61 8.70
CA VAL A 137 1.56 0.38 7.98
C VAL A 137 2.79 0.59 7.10
N THR A 138 3.54 -0.48 6.89
CA THR A 138 4.71 -0.52 5.99
C THR A 138 4.42 -1.43 4.80
N THR A 139 5.03 -1.10 3.65
CA THR A 139 4.98 -1.93 2.44
C THR A 139 6.00 -3.07 2.46
N ASP A 140 6.87 -3.13 3.48
CA ASP A 140 7.86 -4.20 3.74
C ASP A 140 7.21 -5.52 4.20
N ILE A 141 6.01 -5.78 3.71
CA ILE A 141 5.41 -7.10 3.85
C ILE A 141 6.13 -7.94 2.79
N ASP A 142 7.24 -8.57 3.18
CA ASP A 142 8.01 -9.54 2.36
C ASP A 142 7.09 -10.58 1.68
N GLU A 143 5.89 -10.79 2.24
CA GLU A 143 4.83 -11.65 1.72
C GLU A 143 4.08 -11.12 0.48
N VAL A 144 4.11 -9.81 0.16
CA VAL A 144 3.38 -9.28 -1.02
C VAL A 144 4.16 -9.44 -2.33
N VAL A 145 5.48 -9.55 -2.26
CA VAL A 145 6.39 -9.46 -3.42
C VAL A 145 6.86 -10.81 -3.95
N ASP A 146 6.54 -11.93 -3.29
CA ASP A 146 6.84 -13.27 -3.84
C ASP A 146 5.92 -13.64 -5.03
N PHE A 147 4.88 -12.84 -5.29
CA PHE A 147 4.04 -13.00 -6.47
C PHE A 147 4.61 -12.22 -7.66
N GLU A 148 5.50 -12.86 -8.41
CA GLU A 148 5.87 -12.41 -9.75
C GLU A 148 4.63 -12.47 -10.64
N ALA A 149 4.07 -11.31 -10.99
CA ALA A 149 2.98 -11.26 -11.97
C ALA A 149 3.47 -11.95 -13.25
N PRO A 150 2.72 -12.93 -13.79
CA PRO A 150 3.12 -13.60 -15.02
C PRO A 150 3.32 -12.55 -16.09
N ASN A 151 4.45 -12.61 -16.78
CA ASN A 151 4.75 -11.72 -17.90
C ASN A 151 3.63 -11.89 -18.93
N LEU A 152 2.64 -10.99 -18.90
CA LEU A 152 1.52 -10.96 -19.83
C LEU A 152 2.09 -10.49 -21.17
N VAL A 153 2.77 -11.41 -21.85
CA VAL A 153 3.11 -11.28 -23.26
C VAL A 153 1.80 -10.98 -23.95
N ARG A 154 1.64 -9.75 -24.43
CA ARG A 154 0.57 -9.36 -25.34
C ARG A 154 0.64 -10.33 -26.51
N GLU A 155 -0.18 -11.38 -26.48
CA GLU A 155 -0.45 -12.18 -27.66
C GLU A 155 -1.11 -11.19 -28.62
N LYS A 156 -0.33 -10.69 -29.58
CA LYS A 156 -0.89 -9.91 -30.68
C LYS A 156 -1.88 -10.84 -31.35
N GLU A 157 -3.17 -10.58 -31.16
CA GLU A 157 -4.22 -11.05 -32.05
C GLU A 157 -3.87 -10.53 -33.45
N GLN A 158 -3.13 -11.36 -34.21
CA GLN A 158 -3.12 -11.33 -35.65
C GLN A 158 -4.48 -11.87 -36.08
N ALA A 159 -5.47 -11.00 -36.13
CA ALA A 159 -6.62 -11.20 -37.00
C ALA A 159 -6.22 -10.67 -38.39
N ASP A 160 -5.47 -11.49 -39.11
CA ASP A 160 -5.31 -11.41 -40.56
C ASP A 160 -6.07 -12.61 -41.14
N GLU A 161 -7.25 -12.34 -41.70
CA GLU A 161 -7.80 -12.84 -42.98
C GLU A 161 -9.34 -12.65 -43.05
#